data_AF-A0A0A9CZG5-F1
#
_entry.id   AF-A0A0A9CZG5-F1
#
_cell.length_a   1.000
_cell.length_b   1.000
_cell.length_c   1.000
_cell.angle_alpha   90.00
_cell.angle_beta   90.00
_cell.angle_gamma   90.00
#
_symmetry.space_group_name_H-M   'P 1'
#
loop_
_entity.id
_entity.type
_entity.pdbx_description
1 polymer ?
#
loop_
_entity_poly.entity_id
_entity_poly.type
_entity_poly.pdbx_seq_one_letter_code
_entity_poly.pdbx_strand_id
1 'polypeptide(L)' 'MIVLPAGMYHRFTLDSDNYIKAMRLFVGEPVWTPYNRPHDHLPARKEYVERIINRGGNQAVEAR' A
#
# COMPACT_ATOMS: atom_id res chain seq x y z
N MET A 1 2.91 13.45 -1.93
CA MET A 1 3.18 12.60 -0.76
C MET A 1 2.08 11.54 -0.71
N ILE A 2 2.43 10.26 -0.56
CA ILE A 2 1.46 9.16 -0.51
C ILE A 2 1.84 8.19 0.61
N VAL A 3 0.84 7.61 1.27
CA VAL A 3 1.00 6.50 2.22
C VAL A 3 0.31 5.28 1.64
N LEU A 4 1.05 4.20 1.50
CA LEU A 4 0.54 2.92 1.04
C LEU A 4 0.21 2.06 2.27
N PRO A 5 -1.08 1.72 2.53
CA PRO A 5 -1.45 0.94 3.71
C PRO A 5 -0.79 -0.44 3.76
N ALA A 6 -0.49 -0.89 4.98
CA ALA A 6 0.00 -2.24 5.23
C ALA A 6 -0.97 -3.28 4.64
N GLY A 7 -0.42 -4.33 4.02
CA GLY A 7 -1.21 -5.40 3.38
C GLY A 7 -1.70 -5.11 1.96
N MET A 8 -1.47 -3.91 1.41
CA MET A 8 -1.78 -3.64 0.00
C MET A 8 -0.69 -4.19 -0.93
N TYR A 9 -1.09 -4.83 -2.03
CA TYR A 9 -0.16 -5.14 -3.11
C TYR A 9 0.14 -3.87 -3.90
N HIS A 10 1.42 -3.52 -4.03
CA HIS A 10 1.87 -2.37 -4.79
C HIS A 10 3.24 -2.64 -5.40
N ARG A 11 3.60 -1.83 -6.40
CA ARG A 11 4.93 -1.81 -7.01
C ARG A 11 5.28 -0.36 -7.33
N PHE A 12 6.56 -0.08 -7.47
CA PHE A 12 7.05 1.23 -7.89
C PHE A 12 7.93 1.05 -9.13
N THR A 13 7.80 1.97 -10.08
CA THR A 13 8.68 2.10 -11.23
C THR A 13 8.85 3.59 -11.53
N LEU A 14 9.96 3.95 -12.16
CA LEU A 14 10.16 5.31 -12.64
C LEU A 14 9.29 5.54 -13.88
N ASP A 15 9.04 6.79 -14.19
CA ASP A 15 8.46 7.18 -15.49
C ASP A 15 9.55 7.23 -16.57
N SER A 16 9.20 7.76 -17.74
CA SER A 16 10.13 7.91 -18.88
C SER A 16 11.34 8.80 -18.59
N ASP A 17 11.26 9.67 -17.57
CA ASP A 17 12.31 10.63 -17.25
C ASP A 17 13.37 10.03 -16.31
N ASN A 18 13.15 8.80 -15.82
CA ASN A 18 14.13 7.99 -15.10
C ASN A 18 14.79 8.68 -13.88
N TYR A 19 14.08 9.58 -13.21
CA TYR A 19 14.62 10.29 -12.05
C TYR A 19 13.64 10.34 -10.87
N ILE A 20 14.14 10.11 -9.66
CA ILE A 20 13.39 10.38 -8.44
C ILE A 20 14.30 10.85 -7.30
N LYS A 21 13.78 11.79 -6.51
CA LYS A 21 14.27 12.13 -5.17
C LYS A 21 13.09 12.09 -4.21
N ALA A 22 13.11 11.16 -3.25
CA ALA A 22 12.02 10.97 -2.31
C ALA A 22 12.53 10.80 -0.88
N MET A 23 11.80 11.38 0.08
CA MET A 23 11.95 11.09 1.49
C MET A 23 11.04 9.93 1.87
N ARG A 24 11.56 8.96 2.61
CA ARG A 24 10.77 7.84 3.13
C ARG A 24 10.50 8.04 4.62
N LEU A 25 9.24 7.95 5.02
CA LEU A 25 8.78 8.16 6.40
C LEU A 25 8.29 6.84 6.98
N PHE A 26 8.64 6.55 8.24
CA PHE A 26 8.26 5.34 8.97
C PHE A 26 7.71 5.70 10.34
N VAL A 27 6.84 4.82 10.86
CA VAL A 27 6.43 4.86 12.27
C VAL A 27 7.43 4.02 13.06
N GLY A 28 8.31 4.67 13.82
CA GLY A 28 9.38 3.99 14.55
C GLY A 28 10.55 3.56 13.66
N GLU A 29 11.28 2.53 14.08
CA GLU A 29 12.43 1.99 13.35
C GLU A 29 11.99 1.30 12.05
N PRO A 30 12.68 1.54 10.92
CA PRO A 30 12.23 1.08 9.62
C PRO A 30 12.54 -0.40 9.38
N VAL A 31 11.55 -1.14 8.86
CA VAL A 31 11.72 -2.50 8.32
C VAL A 31 11.32 -2.50 6.84
N TRP A 32 12.25 -2.87 5.96
CA TRP A 32 12.11 -2.72 4.51
C TRP A 32 11.75 -4.01 3.76
N THR A 33 11.62 -5.14 4.44
CA THR A 33 11.48 -6.45 3.80
C THR A 33 10.21 -6.53 2.93
N PRO A 34 10.34 -6.68 1.60
CA PRO A 34 9.18 -6.86 0.73
C PRO A 34 8.74 -8.33 0.74
N TYR A 35 7.43 -8.57 0.74
CA TYR A 35 6.84 -9.89 0.55
C TYR A 35 6.17 -9.96 -0.83
N ASN A 36 6.85 -10.57 -1.79
CA ASN A 36 6.38 -10.68 -3.18
C ASN A 36 5.13 -11.55 -3.27
N ARG A 37 4.13 -11.17 -4.05
CA ARG A 37 2.92 -11.98 -4.22
C ARG A 37 3.29 -13.42 -4.68
N PRO A 38 2.70 -14.49 -4.09
CA PRO A 38 1.59 -14.50 -3.11
C PRO A 38 2.02 -14.55 -1.63
N HIS A 39 1.42 -13.70 -0.79
CA HIS A 39 1.60 -13.70 0.68
C HIS A 39 0.29 -13.40 1.42
N ASP A 40 -0.82 -14.00 0.97
CA ASP A 40 -2.16 -13.72 1.52
C ASP A 40 -2.39 -14.22 2.95
N HIS A 41 -1.49 -15.05 3.48
CA HIS A 41 -1.57 -15.57 4.85
C HIS A 41 -1.15 -14.55 5.92
N LEU A 42 -0.41 -13.49 5.56
CA LEU A 42 0.11 -12.50 6.51
C LEU A 42 -1.03 -11.73 7.22
N PRO A 43 -0.93 -11.47 8.54
CA PRO A 43 -1.97 -10.76 9.29
C PRO A 43 -2.35 -9.41 8.70
N ALA A 44 -1.36 -8.60 8.32
CA ALA A 44 -1.59 -7.29 7.71
C ALA A 44 -2.38 -7.37 6.39
N ARG A 45 -2.18 -8.45 5.61
CA ARG A 45 -2.91 -8.69 4.35
C ARG A 45 -4.38 -9.04 4.62
N LYS A 46 -4.65 -9.88 5.61
CA LYS A 46 -6.02 -10.19 6.05
C LYS A 46 -6.75 -8.96 6.56
N GLU A 47 -6.09 -8.17 7.41
CA GLU A 47 -6.64 -6.91 7.92
C GLU A 47 -6.95 -5.91 6.79
N TYR A 48 -6.04 -5.76 5.82
CA TYR A 48 -6.26 -4.92 4.65
C TYR A 48 -7.51 -5.34 3.86
N VAL A 49 -7.66 -6.64 3.60
CA VAL A 49 -8.83 -7.16 2.86
C VAL A 49 -10.12 -6.91 3.64
N GLU A 50 -10.15 -7.21 4.93
CA GLU A 50 -11.34 -7.00 5.77
C GLU A 50 -11.72 -5.52 5.89
N ARG A 51 -10.75 -4.65 6.18
CA ARG A 51 -11.02 -3.25 6.52
C ARG A 51 -11.18 -2.34 5.31
N ILE A 52 -10.48 -2.61 4.21
CA ILE A 52 -10.43 -1.70 3.05
C ILE A 52 -11.22 -2.29 1.88
N ILE A 53 -10.95 -3.55 1.51
CA ILE A 53 -11.61 -4.16 0.35
C ILE A 53 -13.08 -4.49 0.66
N ASN A 54 -13.32 -5.22 1.75
CA ASN A 54 -14.67 -5.69 2.07
C ASN A 54 -15.55 -4.58 2.64
N ARG A 55 -14.97 -3.60 3.34
CA ARG A 55 -15.71 -2.46 3.89
C ARG A 55 -15.94 -1.32 2.87
N GLY A 56 -15.04 -1.18 1.89
CA GLY A 56 -15.05 -0.10 0.89
C GLY A 56 -16.05 -0.27 -0.25
N GLY A 57 -16.73 -1.42 -0.36
CA GLY A 57 -17.77 -1.65 -1.38
C GLY A 57 -19.02 -0.77 -1.27
N ASN A 58 -19.22 -0.06 -0.14
CA ASN A 58 -20.44 0.71 0.16
C ASN A 58 -20.25 2.24 0.18
N GLN A 59 -19.10 2.77 -0.21
CA GLN A 59 -18.86 4.23 -0.27
C GLN A 59 -18.32 4.64 -1.64
N ALA A 60 -19.19 4.61 -2.65
CA ALA A 60 -18.99 5.41 -3.85
C ALA A 60 -19.14 6.88 -3.44
N VAL A 61 -18.02 7.59 -3.35
CA VAL A 61 -18.02 9.04 -3.14
C VAL A 61 -18.23 9.66 -4.52
N GLU A 62 -19.43 10.20 -4.78
CA GLU A 62 -19.66 11.00 -5.99
C GLU A 62 -18.82 12.28 -5.90
N ALA A 63 -17.87 12.42 -6.82
CA ALA A 63 -17.16 13.68 -7.02
C ALA A 63 -18.12 14.66 -7.71
N ARG A 64 -18.48 15.74 -7.00
CA ARG A 64 -19.08 16.95 -7.59
C ARG A 64 -18.00 17.95 -7.93
#